data_AF-A0A6B0R5E9-F1
#
_entry.id   AF-A0A6B0R5E9-F1
#
_cell.length_a   1.000
_cell.length_b   1.000
_cell.length_c   1.000
_cell.angle_alpha   90.00
_cell.angle_beta   90.00
_cell.angle_gamma   90.00
#
_symmetry.space_group_name_H-M   'P 1'
#
loop_
_entity.id
_entity.type
_entity.pdbx_description
1 polymer ?
#
loop_
_entity_poly.entity_id
_entity_poly.type
_entity_poly.pdbx_seq_one_letter_code
_entity_poly.pdbx_strand_id
1 'polypeptide(L)'
;MDAVVTCPSISFLCPASFSVGSITFVLGLSTIFTQMENGAEENGSRTEEWNGEARVYSRCELARVLQDFGLEGYRGYSLADWICLAYFASGFNTGAVDHEADGSTNSGIFQINSRKWCKNLNPNVPNLCQMYCSDLLNPNLKDTVICAMKITQEPQGLGSWEAWRHHCQGKDLSDWVDGCEL
;
A
#
# COMPACT_ATOMS: atom_id res chain seq x y z
N MET A 1 -46.68 23.71 -21.68
CA MET A 1 -47.61 24.35 -22.63
C MET A 1 -47.40 25.85 -22.50
N ASP A 2 -47.02 26.70 -23.45
CA ASP A 2 -46.56 26.63 -24.84
C ASP A 2 -45.88 27.98 -25.09
N ALA A 3 -44.67 28.00 -25.66
CA ALA A 3 -44.16 29.19 -26.34
C ALA A 3 -43.51 28.72 -27.63
N VAL A 4 -44.24 28.97 -28.71
CA VAL A 4 -43.92 28.63 -30.08
C VAL A 4 -42.64 29.38 -30.49
N VAL A 5 -41.60 28.64 -30.86
CA VAL A 5 -40.43 29.19 -31.55
C VAL A 5 -40.66 28.96 -33.04
N THR A 6 -41.18 29.99 -33.71
CA THR A 6 -41.10 30.12 -35.17
C THR A 6 -40.01 31.12 -35.50
N CYS A 7 -38.87 30.64 -35.99
CA CYS A 7 -38.02 31.41 -36.90
C CYS A 7 -37.62 30.51 -38.08
N PRO A 8 -37.84 30.98 -39.32
CA PRO A 8 -37.61 30.23 -40.54
C PRO A 8 -36.13 30.23 -40.95
N SER A 9 -35.85 29.32 -41.87
CA SER A 9 -34.63 29.18 -42.68
C SER A 9 -33.93 30.48 -43.11
N ILE A 10 -32.59 30.36 -43.19
CA ILE A 10 -31.59 31.18 -43.92
C ILE A 10 -30.67 31.99 -43.01
N SER A 11 -29.48 31.41 -42.80
CA SER A 11 -28.14 32.00 -42.82
C SER A 11 -27.83 33.30 -42.05
N PHE A 12 -26.70 33.23 -41.33
CA PHE A 12 -25.86 34.30 -40.78
C PHE A 12 -26.16 34.78 -39.34
N LEU A 13 -25.26 34.33 -38.45
CA LEU A 13 -24.50 35.11 -37.46
C LEU A 13 -25.02 36.53 -37.20
N CYS A 14 -25.36 36.80 -35.94
CA CYS A 14 -25.30 38.16 -35.42
C CYS A 14 -24.83 38.13 -33.95
N PRO A 15 -23.51 38.15 -33.67
CA PRO A 15 -23.03 38.55 -32.36
C PRO A 15 -23.15 40.07 -32.23
N ALA A 16 -23.90 40.53 -31.22
CA ALA A 16 -23.84 41.93 -30.81
C ALA A 16 -22.42 42.25 -30.34
N SER A 17 -21.76 43.18 -31.02
CA SER A 17 -20.41 43.66 -30.65
C SER A 17 -20.55 44.99 -29.93
N PHE A 18 -19.94 45.10 -28.75
CA PHE A 18 -19.74 46.38 -28.08
C PHE A 18 -18.24 46.69 -28.03
N SER A 19 -17.87 47.91 -28.41
CA SER A 19 -16.47 48.39 -28.43
C SER A 19 -16.19 49.24 -27.20
N VAL A 20 -15.06 48.97 -26.53
CA VAL A 20 -14.42 49.89 -25.60
C VAL A 20 -12.98 50.10 -26.09
N GLY A 21 -12.74 51.21 -26.80
CA GLY A 21 -11.44 51.47 -27.43
C GLY A 21 -11.12 50.46 -28.55
N SER A 22 -9.83 50.17 -28.79
CA SER A 22 -9.37 49.27 -29.87
C SER A 22 -9.58 47.77 -29.60
N ILE A 23 -10.29 47.40 -28.53
CA ILE A 23 -10.50 46.00 -28.13
C ILE A 23 -11.94 45.60 -28.42
N THR A 24 -12.11 44.58 -29.26
CA THR A 24 -13.39 43.96 -29.60
C THR A 24 -13.54 42.67 -28.77
N PHE A 25 -14.53 42.61 -27.88
CA PHE A 25 -14.88 41.37 -27.17
C PHE A 25 -15.96 40.61 -27.95
N VAL A 26 -15.67 39.36 -28.31
CA VAL A 26 -16.66 38.41 -28.83
C VAL A 26 -17.12 37.56 -27.65
N LEU A 27 -18.38 37.69 -27.23
CA LEU A 27 -18.95 36.80 -26.21
C LEU A 27 -19.31 35.46 -26.85
N GLY A 28 -18.36 34.53 -26.78
CA GLY A 28 -18.54 33.13 -27.12
C GLY A 28 -17.63 32.28 -26.22
N LEU A 29 -18.26 31.63 -25.23
CA LEU A 29 -17.70 30.60 -24.33
C LEU A 29 -16.45 31.01 -23.54
N SER A 30 -16.67 31.57 -22.34
CA SER A 30 -15.98 31.17 -21.10
C SER A 30 -16.16 32.24 -20.04
N THR A 31 -16.78 31.89 -18.92
CA THR A 31 -16.40 32.32 -17.55
C THR A 31 -17.45 31.82 -16.58
N ILE A 32 -17.08 30.87 -15.71
CA ILE A 32 -17.33 30.82 -14.25
C ILE A 32 -16.68 29.51 -13.77
N PHE A 33 -15.40 29.58 -13.45
CA PHE A 33 -14.72 28.67 -12.52
C PHE A 33 -13.55 29.47 -11.92
N THR A 34 -13.87 30.58 -11.27
CA THR A 34 -12.89 31.40 -10.55
C THR A 34 -13.08 31.18 -9.07
N GLN A 35 -12.60 30.06 -8.56
CA GLN A 35 -12.12 29.94 -7.18
C GLN A 35 -11.30 28.64 -7.06
N MET A 36 -10.03 28.66 -7.48
CA MET A 36 -8.94 27.78 -7.03
C MET A 36 -7.59 28.25 -7.62
N GLU A 37 -7.27 29.54 -7.50
CA GLU A 37 -5.92 30.06 -7.82
C GLU A 37 -5.46 30.96 -6.67
N ASN A 38 -5.09 30.31 -5.57
CA ASN A 38 -4.24 30.85 -4.51
C ASN A 38 -3.59 29.65 -3.80
N GLY A 39 -2.44 29.23 -4.30
CA GLY A 39 -1.64 28.16 -3.73
C GLY A 39 -0.42 27.94 -4.62
N ALA A 40 0.64 28.64 -4.29
CA ALA A 40 1.88 28.70 -5.06
C ALA A 40 2.53 27.32 -5.25
N GLU A 41 3.17 27.20 -6.39
CA GLU A 41 4.18 26.21 -6.77
C GLU A 41 5.31 26.18 -5.72
N GLU A 42 5.37 25.10 -4.93
CA GLU A 42 6.60 24.68 -4.25
C GLU A 42 7.01 23.30 -4.77
N ASN A 43 8.21 23.26 -5.35
CA ASN A 43 8.92 22.06 -5.79
C ASN A 43 8.94 20.98 -4.69
N GLY A 44 8.39 19.80 -4.97
CA GLY A 44 8.42 18.68 -4.03
C GLY A 44 8.01 17.34 -4.64
N SER A 45 8.57 16.96 -5.79
CA SER A 45 8.31 15.63 -6.37
C SER A 45 9.28 14.58 -5.80
N ARG A 46 8.73 13.64 -5.04
CA ARG A 46 9.28 12.31 -4.70
C ARG A 46 10.51 12.28 -3.80
N THR A 47 10.29 12.61 -2.53
CA THR A 47 10.85 11.90 -1.38
C THR A 47 9.80 11.96 -0.27
N GLU A 48 8.91 10.97 -0.19
CA GLU A 48 8.46 10.56 1.15
C GLU A 48 9.68 9.91 1.79
N GLU A 49 10.50 10.75 2.39
CA GLU A 49 11.59 10.35 3.25
C GLU A 49 10.93 9.73 4.48
N TRP A 50 10.79 8.41 4.46
CA TRP A 50 10.44 7.68 5.68
C TRP A 50 11.61 7.88 6.64
N ASN A 51 11.50 8.84 7.55
CA ASN A 51 12.22 8.79 8.83
C ASN A 51 11.57 7.70 9.69
N GLY A 52 11.55 6.47 9.16
CA GLY A 52 10.90 5.31 9.72
C GLY A 52 11.88 4.60 10.63
N GLU A 53 11.92 5.00 11.90
CA GLU A 53 12.60 4.20 12.90
C GLU A 53 11.95 2.80 12.94
N ALA A 54 12.80 1.77 12.94
CA ALA A 54 12.35 0.40 13.11
C ALA A 54 11.46 0.27 14.35
N ARG A 55 10.37 -0.49 14.24
CA ARG A 55 9.37 -0.61 15.29
C ARG A 55 9.28 -2.04 15.79
N VAL A 56 9.22 -2.20 17.12
CA VAL A 56 8.86 -3.48 17.74
C VAL A 56 7.40 -3.40 18.18
N TYR A 57 6.56 -4.23 17.58
CA TYR A 57 5.14 -4.31 17.94
C TYR A 57 4.94 -5.10 19.24
N SER A 58 3.92 -4.74 20.02
CA SER A 58 3.40 -5.65 21.05
C SER A 58 2.49 -6.72 20.43
N ARG A 59 2.30 -7.85 21.14
CA ARG A 59 1.48 -8.98 20.68
C ARG A 59 0.07 -8.56 20.23
N CYS A 60 -0.69 -7.89 21.10
CA CYS A 60 -2.06 -7.49 20.79
C CYS A 60 -2.15 -6.31 19.82
N GLU A 61 -1.14 -5.44 19.81
CA GLU A 61 -1.10 -4.37 18.81
C GLU A 61 -0.90 -4.94 17.41
N LEU A 62 0.01 -5.89 17.24
CA LEU A 62 0.21 -6.56 15.97
C LEU A 62 -1.05 -7.34 15.56
N ALA A 63 -1.70 -8.02 16.49
CA ALA A 63 -2.95 -8.74 16.24
C ALA A 63 -4.02 -7.82 15.63
N ARG A 64 -4.30 -6.66 16.24
CA ARG A 64 -5.25 -5.68 15.69
C ARG A 64 -4.86 -5.22 14.29
N VAL A 65 -3.59 -4.86 14.09
CA VAL A 65 -3.11 -4.40 12.78
C VAL A 65 -3.28 -5.47 11.71
N LEU A 66 -2.92 -6.72 11.99
CA LEU A 66 -3.05 -7.82 11.04
C LEU A 66 -4.51 -8.21 10.78
N GLN A 67 -5.38 -8.05 11.78
CA GLN A 67 -6.82 -8.21 11.62
C GLN A 67 -7.43 -7.12 10.74
N ASP A 68 -7.02 -5.85 10.92
CA ASP A 68 -7.44 -4.74 10.06
C ASP A 68 -7.02 -4.95 8.60
N PHE A 69 -5.89 -5.62 8.38
CA PHE A 69 -5.46 -6.06 7.05
C PHE A 69 -6.19 -7.31 6.52
N GLY A 70 -7.07 -7.94 7.31
CA GLY A 70 -7.88 -9.08 6.90
C GLY A 70 -7.13 -10.42 6.90
N LEU A 71 -6.13 -10.60 7.78
CA LEU A 71 -5.41 -11.88 7.89
C LEU A 71 -6.14 -12.95 8.71
N GLU A 72 -7.15 -12.58 9.51
CA GLU A 72 -7.99 -13.55 10.22
C GLU A 72 -8.73 -14.46 9.23
N GLY A 73 -8.45 -15.76 9.28
CA GLY A 73 -9.01 -16.76 8.38
C GLY A 73 -8.41 -16.77 6.97
N TYR A 74 -7.42 -15.91 6.67
CA TYR A 74 -6.83 -15.86 5.34
C TYR A 74 -6.18 -17.20 4.99
N ARG A 75 -6.67 -17.84 3.92
CA ARG A 75 -6.25 -19.19 3.47
C ARG A 75 -6.41 -20.27 4.54
N GLY A 76 -7.31 -20.07 5.50
CA GLY A 76 -7.58 -21.00 6.59
C GLY A 76 -6.64 -20.88 7.79
N TYR A 77 -5.78 -19.84 7.83
CA TYR A 77 -4.94 -19.55 8.99
C TYR A 77 -5.60 -18.52 9.90
N SER A 78 -5.56 -18.77 11.20
CA SER A 78 -6.06 -17.84 12.21
C SER A 78 -5.09 -16.68 12.41
N LEU A 79 -5.53 -15.58 13.03
CA LEU A 79 -4.64 -14.49 13.42
C LEU A 79 -3.53 -14.97 14.35
N ALA A 80 -3.82 -15.94 15.22
CA ALA A 80 -2.83 -16.56 16.10
C ALA A 80 -1.66 -17.22 15.34
N ASP A 81 -1.90 -17.80 14.17
CA ASP A 81 -0.85 -18.35 13.31
C ASP A 81 0.12 -17.25 12.85
N TRP A 82 -0.42 -16.11 12.42
CA TRP A 82 0.37 -14.97 11.94
C TRP A 82 1.18 -14.31 13.07
N ILE A 83 0.58 -14.20 14.26
CA ILE A 83 1.27 -13.65 15.44
C ILE A 83 2.37 -14.60 15.91
N CYS A 84 2.12 -15.91 15.95
CA CYS A 84 3.16 -16.89 16.25
C CYS A 84 4.31 -16.81 15.24
N LEU A 85 4.02 -16.76 13.94
CA LEU A 85 5.04 -16.59 12.89
C LEU A 85 5.87 -15.32 13.13
N ALA A 86 5.24 -14.16 13.29
CA ALA A 86 5.93 -12.89 13.48
C ALA A 86 6.86 -12.91 14.70
N TYR A 87 6.44 -13.55 15.79
CA TYR A 87 7.25 -13.69 17.00
C TYR A 87 8.51 -14.51 16.74
N PHE A 88 8.38 -15.72 16.20
CA PHE A 88 9.52 -16.61 15.99
C PHE A 88 10.40 -16.20 14.80
N ALA A 89 9.87 -15.42 13.87
CA ALA A 89 10.64 -14.86 12.77
C ALA A 89 11.52 -13.69 13.22
N SER A 90 10.97 -12.71 13.94
CA SER A 90 11.65 -11.42 14.18
C SER A 90 11.52 -10.86 15.59
N GLY A 91 10.78 -11.54 16.48
CA GLY A 91 10.41 -10.96 17.78
C GLY A 91 9.55 -9.70 17.63
N PHE A 92 8.70 -9.65 16.61
CA PHE A 92 7.85 -8.50 16.26
C PHE A 92 8.58 -7.23 15.80
N ASN A 93 9.87 -7.33 15.45
CA ASN A 93 10.67 -6.20 15.01
C ASN A 93 10.57 -5.99 13.48
N THR A 94 10.02 -4.85 13.05
CA THR A 94 9.93 -4.50 11.62
C THR A 94 11.28 -4.20 10.99
N GLY A 95 12.29 -3.79 11.77
CA GLY A 95 13.65 -3.54 11.27
C GLY A 95 14.56 -4.77 11.30
N ALA A 96 14.02 -5.97 11.57
CA ALA A 96 14.84 -7.17 11.64
C ALA A 96 15.41 -7.53 10.25
N VAL A 97 16.73 -7.70 10.20
CA VAL A 97 17.45 -8.15 9.02
C VAL A 97 18.38 -9.28 9.43
N ASP A 98 18.31 -10.39 8.72
CA ASP A 98 19.22 -11.52 8.87
C ASP A 98 19.89 -11.86 7.53
N HIS A 99 21.11 -12.40 7.60
CA HIS A 99 21.98 -12.65 6.47
C HIS A 99 22.28 -14.14 6.33
N GLU A 100 21.87 -14.72 5.22
CA GLU A 100 22.09 -16.13 4.91
C GLU A 100 23.48 -16.36 4.30
N ALA A 101 23.99 -17.58 4.43
CA ALA A 101 25.32 -17.95 3.92
C ALA A 101 25.45 -17.84 2.39
N ASP A 102 24.34 -17.91 1.65
CA ASP A 102 24.30 -17.72 0.19
C ASP A 102 24.27 -16.25 -0.24
N GLY A 103 24.30 -15.32 0.72
CA GLY A 103 24.23 -13.87 0.50
C GLY A 103 22.81 -13.33 0.32
N SER A 104 21.77 -14.16 0.44
CA SER A 104 20.39 -13.67 0.54
C SER A 104 20.12 -13.06 1.91
N THR A 105 19.10 -12.20 1.99
CA THR A 105 18.70 -11.54 3.23
C THR A 105 17.26 -11.85 3.56
N ASN A 106 16.98 -12.10 4.83
CA ASN A 106 15.63 -12.15 5.38
C ASN A 106 15.29 -10.77 5.95
N SER A 107 14.13 -10.21 5.58
CA SER A 107 13.80 -8.82 5.91
C SER A 107 12.43 -8.68 6.56
N GLY A 108 12.37 -7.81 7.55
CA GLY A 108 11.13 -7.35 8.17
C GLY A 108 10.53 -8.31 9.18
N ILE A 109 9.31 -7.99 9.61
CA ILE A 109 8.63 -8.70 10.70
C ILE A 109 8.37 -10.19 10.40
N PHE A 110 8.22 -10.54 9.13
CA PHE A 110 8.02 -11.91 8.66
C PHE A 110 9.28 -12.53 8.04
N GLN A 111 10.45 -11.90 8.13
CA GLN A 111 11.72 -12.44 7.62
C GLN A 111 11.61 -12.94 6.16
N ILE A 112 11.07 -12.10 5.27
CA ILE A 112 10.84 -12.45 3.87
C ILE A 112 12.18 -12.45 3.13
N ASN A 113 12.50 -13.55 2.45
CA ASN A 113 13.82 -13.79 1.87
C ASN A 113 13.98 -13.20 0.45
N SER A 114 15.12 -12.52 0.22
CA SER A 114 15.48 -11.84 -1.04
C SER A 114 15.85 -12.78 -2.20
N ARG A 115 15.99 -14.09 -1.95
CA ARG A 115 16.27 -15.09 -3.00
C ARG A 115 15.09 -15.26 -3.96
N LYS A 116 13.88 -14.92 -3.53
CA LYS A 116 12.64 -15.15 -4.31
C LYS A 116 11.64 -14.00 -4.27
N TRP A 117 11.50 -13.31 -3.14
CA TRP A 117 10.31 -12.51 -2.87
C TRP A 117 10.50 -11.02 -3.10
N CYS A 118 11.58 -10.44 -2.61
CA CYS A 118 11.89 -9.03 -2.75
C CYS A 118 13.25 -8.83 -3.44
N LYS A 119 13.45 -7.65 -4.03
CA LYS A 119 14.67 -7.32 -4.76
C LYS A 119 15.67 -6.58 -3.86
N ASN A 120 16.91 -7.05 -3.89
CA ASN A 120 18.09 -6.31 -3.44
C ASN A 120 18.80 -5.66 -4.65
N LEU A 121 19.98 -5.08 -4.44
CA LEU A 121 20.79 -4.48 -5.52
C LEU A 121 21.25 -5.50 -6.58
N ASN A 122 21.11 -6.81 -6.33
CA ASN A 122 21.39 -7.87 -7.30
C ASN A 122 20.23 -7.99 -8.33
N PRO A 123 20.46 -7.72 -9.63
CA PRO A 123 19.40 -7.74 -10.64
C PRO A 123 18.97 -9.16 -11.07
N ASN A 124 19.71 -10.19 -10.69
CA ASN A 124 19.52 -11.55 -11.22
C ASN A 124 18.60 -12.46 -10.38
N VAL A 125 17.97 -11.92 -9.33
CA VAL A 125 17.07 -12.70 -8.46
C VAL A 125 15.59 -12.43 -8.80
N PRO A 126 14.72 -13.46 -8.70
CA PRO A 126 13.28 -13.26 -8.80
C PRO A 126 12.78 -12.24 -7.76
N ASN A 127 11.85 -11.39 -8.18
CA ASN A 127 11.21 -10.40 -7.31
C ASN A 127 9.69 -10.58 -7.39
N LEU A 128 9.18 -11.66 -6.79
CA LEU A 128 7.78 -12.02 -6.94
C LEU A 128 6.84 -11.01 -6.28
N CYS A 129 7.22 -10.34 -5.20
CA CYS A 129 6.42 -9.28 -4.58
C CYS A 129 6.58 -7.92 -5.26
N GLN A 130 7.47 -7.79 -6.26
CA GLN A 130 7.68 -6.57 -7.05
C GLN A 130 8.04 -5.34 -6.20
N MET A 131 8.85 -5.52 -5.17
CA MET A 131 9.27 -4.49 -4.22
C MET A 131 10.75 -4.64 -3.82
N TYR A 132 11.32 -3.62 -3.18
CA TYR A 132 12.65 -3.73 -2.59
C TYR A 132 12.57 -4.36 -1.20
N CYS A 133 13.61 -5.09 -0.79
CA CYS A 133 13.62 -5.66 0.56
C CYS A 133 13.69 -4.59 1.65
N SER A 134 14.14 -3.37 1.33
CA SER A 134 14.08 -2.20 2.22
C SER A 134 12.65 -1.77 2.55
N ASP A 135 11.71 -1.98 1.61
CA ASP A 135 10.30 -1.58 1.81
C ASP A 135 9.65 -2.43 2.92
N LEU A 136 10.14 -3.67 3.10
CA LEU A 136 9.70 -4.60 4.15
C LEU A 136 10.16 -4.20 5.56
N LEU A 137 11.10 -3.24 5.67
CA LEU A 137 11.58 -2.71 6.94
C LEU A 137 10.71 -1.57 7.46
N ASN A 138 9.75 -1.11 6.66
CA ASN A 138 8.84 -0.04 7.03
C ASN A 138 8.02 -0.43 8.27
N PRO A 139 7.91 0.45 9.29
CA PRO A 139 7.01 0.20 10.42
C PRO A 139 5.55 0.05 9.99
N ASN A 140 5.14 0.65 8.87
CA ASN A 140 3.85 0.38 8.24
C ASN A 140 3.87 -0.97 7.51
N LEU A 141 3.08 -1.92 8.02
CA LEU A 141 3.11 -3.31 7.57
C LEU A 141 2.39 -3.57 6.24
N LYS A 142 1.84 -2.56 5.56
CA LYS A 142 1.03 -2.75 4.34
C LYS A 142 1.74 -3.60 3.27
N ASP A 143 2.96 -3.20 2.88
CA ASP A 143 3.70 -3.91 1.82
C ASP A 143 4.15 -5.30 2.27
N THR A 144 4.55 -5.40 3.54
CA THR A 144 4.92 -6.66 4.19
C THR A 144 3.76 -7.66 4.21
N VAL A 145 2.55 -7.21 4.55
CA VAL A 145 1.35 -8.04 4.56
C VAL A 145 0.96 -8.48 3.16
N ILE A 146 0.97 -7.57 2.17
CA ILE A 146 0.69 -7.91 0.77
C ILE A 146 1.63 -9.01 0.26
N CYS A 147 2.93 -8.89 0.56
CA CYS A 147 3.90 -9.90 0.18
C CYS A 147 3.67 -11.22 0.92
N ALA A 148 3.42 -11.20 2.23
CA ALA A 148 3.14 -12.40 3.01
C ALA A 148 1.87 -13.15 2.55
N MET A 149 0.82 -12.42 2.18
CA MET A 149 -0.39 -12.99 1.57
C MET A 149 -0.06 -13.69 0.25
N LYS A 150 0.79 -13.09 -0.59
CA LYS A 150 1.25 -13.70 -1.85
C LYS A 150 2.05 -14.99 -1.61
N ILE A 151 2.95 -14.99 -0.63
CA ILE A 151 3.71 -16.19 -0.25
C ILE A 151 2.77 -17.32 0.19
N THR A 152 1.74 -16.98 0.98
CA THR A 152 0.78 -17.95 1.52
C THR A 152 -0.18 -18.53 0.47
N GLN A 153 -0.17 -17.99 -0.75
CA GLN A 153 -0.87 -18.60 -1.89
C GLN A 153 -0.09 -19.78 -2.50
N GLU A 154 1.21 -19.89 -2.24
CA GLU A 154 2.00 -21.05 -2.65
C GLU A 154 1.48 -22.35 -2.00
N PRO A 155 1.75 -23.53 -2.59
CA PRO A 155 1.23 -24.80 -2.08
C PRO A 155 1.57 -25.11 -0.61
N GLN A 156 2.65 -24.54 -0.07
CA GLN A 156 3.05 -24.75 1.32
C GLN A 156 2.34 -23.81 2.32
N GLY A 157 1.66 -22.75 1.86
CA GLY A 157 1.05 -21.75 2.73
C GLY A 157 2.07 -21.14 3.72
N LEU A 158 1.71 -21.06 5.01
CA LEU A 158 2.62 -20.65 6.08
C LEU A 158 3.78 -21.63 6.32
N GLY A 159 3.68 -22.86 5.80
CA GLY A 159 4.78 -23.83 5.80
C GLY A 159 6.01 -23.38 4.99
N SER A 160 5.89 -22.31 4.20
CA SER A 160 7.02 -21.64 3.54
C SER A 160 8.03 -21.07 4.53
N TRP A 161 7.59 -20.75 5.76
CA TRP A 161 8.45 -20.26 6.84
C TRP A 161 8.87 -21.39 7.77
N GLU A 162 10.18 -21.62 7.86
CA GLU A 162 10.74 -22.62 8.77
C GLU A 162 10.42 -22.33 10.23
N ALA A 163 10.47 -21.05 10.64
CA ALA A 163 10.08 -20.60 11.97
C ALA A 163 8.65 -21.05 12.34
N TRP A 164 7.68 -20.89 11.42
CA TRP A 164 6.31 -21.32 11.66
C TRP A 164 6.19 -22.85 11.72
N ARG A 165 6.86 -23.59 10.83
CA ARG A 165 6.87 -25.07 10.86
C ARG A 165 7.37 -25.63 12.19
N HIS A 166 8.45 -25.09 12.73
CA HIS A 166 9.08 -25.62 13.94
C HIS A 166 8.39 -25.16 15.23
N HIS A 167 7.84 -23.95 15.23
CA HIS A 167 7.36 -23.33 16.46
C HIS A 167 5.84 -23.21 16.57
N CYS A 168 5.10 -23.20 15.46
CA CYS A 168 3.67 -22.89 15.43
C CYS A 168 2.81 -24.05 14.88
N GLN A 169 3.27 -24.72 13.83
CA GLN A 169 2.49 -25.72 13.11
C GLN A 169 2.03 -26.86 14.03
N GLY A 170 0.71 -27.13 14.01
CA GLY A 170 0.11 -28.25 14.74
C GLY A 170 0.01 -28.05 16.26
N LYS A 171 0.23 -26.83 16.77
CA LYS A 171 0.08 -26.49 18.18
C LYS A 171 -1.22 -25.73 18.42
N ASP A 172 -1.66 -25.72 19.67
CA ASP A 172 -2.67 -24.74 20.12
C ASP A 172 -2.01 -23.37 20.20
N LEU A 173 -2.56 -22.42 19.45
CA LEU A 173 -2.03 -21.06 19.33
C LEU A 173 -2.96 -20.02 19.96
N SER A 174 -4.04 -20.44 20.64
CA SER A 174 -5.05 -19.53 21.21
C SER A 174 -4.44 -18.45 22.13
N ASP A 175 -3.41 -18.80 22.91
CA ASP A 175 -2.66 -17.88 23.77
C ASP A 175 -2.07 -16.66 23.02
N TRP A 176 -1.80 -16.78 21.72
CA TRP A 176 -1.22 -15.68 20.93
C TRP A 176 -2.18 -14.50 20.74
N VAL A 177 -3.49 -14.75 20.84
CA VAL A 177 -4.52 -13.70 20.74
C VAL A 177 -5.37 -13.57 22.00
N ASP A 178 -5.13 -14.42 23.01
CA ASP A 178 -5.82 -14.34 24.29
C ASP A 178 -5.60 -12.97 24.96
N GLY A 179 -6.68 -12.40 25.52
CA GLY A 179 -6.70 -11.09 26.14
C GLY A 179 -6.53 -9.89 25.20
N CYS A 180 -6.48 -10.08 23.88
CA CYS A 180 -6.46 -8.98 22.93
C CYS A 180 -7.90 -8.52 22.62
N GLU A 181 -8.12 -7.20 22.60
CA GLU A 181 -9.39 -6.62 22.11
C GLU A 181 -9.30 -6.50 20.58
N LEU A 182 -10.02 -7.37 19.88
CA LEU A 182 -10.02 -7.58 18.43
C LEU A 182 -11.43 -7.35 17.85
#